data_AF-A0A6J0K8G1-F1
#
_entry.id   AF-A0A6J0K8G1-F1
#
_cell.length_a   1.000
_cell.length_b   1.000
_cell.length_c   1.000
_cell.angle_alpha   90.00
_cell.angle_beta   90.00
_cell.angle_gamma   90.00
#
_symmetry.space_group_name_H-M   'P 1'
#
loop_
_entity.id
_entity.type
_entity.pdbx_description
1 polymer ?
#
loop_
_entity_poly.entity_id
_entity_poly.type
_entity_poly.pdbx_seq_one_letter_code
_entity_poly.pdbx_strand_id
1 'polypeptide(L)'
;MRKSKEGQVLRWDVDSDDPLCTLQEAFERVERSLGFNIELKFDDQVVYEREFLVHVLRTVLQVVFDYAKDRPVIFSSFQPDAAQLVRELQSTYPVFFLTNAGNQMYNDERRNSLEEAIKVCLEGKLQGIVSEVKGVFRNPSAISKIKESNLSLLTYGKLNNVGEAVYMQYVMGIEGVIVDFVEEISESVTLMMIRSPSPSSGSKDDVAAINTRPEFSQKEIDFLLRLLSQF
;
A
#
# COMPACT_ATOMS: atom_id res chain seq x y z
N MET A 1 5.11 22.29 1.10
CA MET A 1 6.36 22.67 1.81
C MET A 1 7.26 21.45 1.92
N ARG A 2 8.51 21.52 1.42
CA ARG A 2 9.52 20.48 1.65
C ARG A 2 10.57 21.02 2.62
N LYS A 3 10.96 20.20 3.59
CA LYS A 3 12.06 20.51 4.50
C LYS A 3 13.33 19.86 3.95
N SER A 4 14.36 20.65 3.63
CA SER A 4 15.64 20.11 3.18
C SER A 4 16.31 19.31 4.30
N LYS A 5 17.34 18.52 3.97
CA LYS A 5 18.17 17.81 4.96
C LYS A 5 18.84 18.76 5.97
N GLU A 6 18.92 20.05 5.64
CA GLU A 6 19.51 21.13 6.46
C GLU A 6 18.45 21.92 7.25
N GLY A 7 17.19 21.47 7.23
CA GLY A 7 16.13 22.07 8.04
C GLY A 7 15.49 23.32 7.43
N GLN A 8 15.95 23.79 6.28
CA GLN A 8 15.30 24.89 5.56
C GLN A 8 13.94 24.45 5.01
N VAL A 9 12.91 25.24 5.31
CA VAL A 9 11.59 25.10 4.73
C VAL A 9 11.60 25.80 3.39
N LEU A 10 11.70 25.01 2.31
CA LEU A 10 11.57 25.52 0.97
C LEU A 10 10.09 25.71 0.66
N ARG A 11 9.73 26.95 0.35
CA ARG A 11 8.42 27.29 -0.19
C ARG A 11 8.31 26.59 -1.54
N TRP A 12 7.24 25.82 -1.71
CA TRP A 12 6.92 25.27 -3.03
C TRP A 12 6.46 26.47 -3.86
N ASP A 13 7.33 26.90 -4.76
CA ASP A 13 7.05 27.95 -5.73
C ASP A 13 7.01 27.24 -7.08
N VAL A 14 5.82 27.18 -7.66
CA VAL A 14 5.58 26.57 -8.98
C VAL A 14 5.21 27.74 -9.88
N ASP A 15 5.91 27.89 -11.00
CA ASP A 15 5.69 29.03 -11.91
C ASP A 15 4.26 29.04 -12.50
N SER A 16 3.65 27.86 -12.63
CA SER A 16 2.25 27.66 -13.01
C SER A 16 1.78 26.31 -12.50
N ASP A 17 0.66 26.29 -11.79
CA ASP A 17 -0.05 25.04 -11.48
C ASP A 17 -0.87 24.61 -12.70
N ASP A 18 -0.84 23.32 -13.02
CA ASP A 18 -1.83 22.73 -13.92
C ASP A 18 -3.20 22.63 -13.21
N PRO A 19 -4.32 22.64 -13.96
CA PRO A 19 -5.64 22.48 -13.36
C PRO A 19 -5.77 21.09 -12.72
N LEU A 20 -6.52 21.02 -11.62
CA LEU A 20 -6.92 19.75 -11.03
C LEU A 20 -7.74 18.95 -12.04
N CYS A 21 -7.39 17.68 -12.24
CA CYS A 21 -8.18 16.78 -13.07
C CYS A 21 -9.34 16.17 -12.28
N THR A 22 -10.41 15.85 -13.00
CA THR A 22 -11.50 15.02 -12.48
C THR A 22 -11.14 13.53 -12.59
N LEU A 23 -11.82 12.68 -11.79
CA LEU A 23 -11.66 11.23 -11.88
C LEU A 23 -12.02 10.69 -13.28
N GLN A 24 -13.03 11.29 -13.93
CA GLN A 24 -13.39 10.97 -15.31
C GLN A 24 -12.22 11.25 -16.27
N GLU A 25 -11.65 12.47 -16.23
CA GLU A 25 -10.53 12.84 -17.10
C GLU A 25 -9.32 11.93 -16.86
N ALA A 26 -9.08 11.50 -15.62
CA ALA A 26 -8.03 10.53 -15.33
C ALA A 26 -8.28 9.20 -16.06
N PHE A 27 -9.49 8.65 -16.00
CA PHE A 27 -9.82 7.41 -16.73
C PHE A 27 -9.71 7.56 -18.25
N GLU A 28 -10.07 8.73 -18.78
CA GLU A 28 -10.05 9.01 -20.22
C GLU A 28 -8.63 9.25 -20.75
N ARG A 29 -7.75 9.88 -19.97
CA ARG A 29 -6.41 10.32 -20.41
C ARG A 29 -5.28 9.37 -20.03
N VAL A 30 -5.40 8.63 -18.93
CA VAL A 30 -4.37 7.64 -18.53
C VAL A 30 -4.47 6.39 -19.41
N GLU A 31 -3.33 5.88 -19.86
CA GLU A 31 -3.23 4.69 -20.73
C GLU A 31 -4.09 3.53 -20.22
N ARG A 32 -4.87 2.91 -21.12
CA ARG A 32 -5.87 1.88 -20.76
C ARG A 32 -5.28 0.61 -20.16
N SER A 33 -4.00 0.32 -20.42
CA SER A 33 -3.30 -0.85 -19.87
C SER A 33 -3.06 -0.75 -18.36
N LEU A 34 -3.07 0.47 -17.80
CA LEU A 34 -2.80 0.71 -16.38
C LEU A 34 -4.04 0.52 -15.51
N GLY A 35 -3.85 0.05 -14.29
CA GLY A 35 -4.90 0.06 -13.26
C GLY A 35 -5.00 1.40 -12.52
N PHE A 36 -5.99 1.51 -11.64
CA PHE A 36 -6.16 2.65 -10.73
C PHE A 36 -6.16 2.21 -9.27
N ASN A 37 -5.35 2.85 -8.43
CA ASN A 37 -5.45 2.76 -6.98
C ASN A 37 -6.08 4.06 -6.47
N ILE A 38 -7.35 4.00 -6.06
CA ILE A 38 -8.17 5.16 -5.70
C ILE A 38 -8.27 5.24 -4.17
N GLU A 39 -7.62 6.24 -3.59
CA GLU A 39 -7.77 6.59 -2.18
C GLU A 39 -8.98 7.52 -1.99
N LEU A 40 -9.95 7.10 -1.18
CA LEU A 40 -11.09 7.88 -0.74
C LEU A 40 -10.68 8.69 0.50
N LYS A 41 -10.58 10.00 0.36
CA LYS A 41 -10.14 10.91 1.42
C LYS A 41 -11.29 11.63 2.10
N PHE A 42 -11.27 11.65 3.42
CA PHE A 42 -12.21 12.33 4.29
C PHE A 42 -11.43 13.10 5.35
N ASP A 43 -12.04 14.13 5.94
CA ASP A 43 -11.43 14.91 7.02
C ASP A 43 -11.42 14.10 8.32
N ASP A 44 -10.23 13.93 8.91
CA ASP A 44 -10.04 13.18 10.15
C ASP A 44 -10.69 13.83 11.38
N GLN A 45 -11.04 15.11 11.31
CA GLN A 45 -11.66 15.87 12.40
C GLN A 45 -13.20 15.88 12.32
N VAL A 46 -13.77 15.30 11.27
CA VAL A 46 -15.22 15.28 11.05
C VAL A 46 -15.77 13.88 11.25
N VAL A 47 -16.81 13.77 12.09
CA VAL A 47 -17.63 12.57 12.18
C VAL A 47 -18.72 12.67 11.12
N TYR A 48 -18.62 11.85 10.08
CA TYR A 48 -19.57 11.86 8.98
C TYR A 48 -20.77 10.97 9.27
N GLU A 49 -21.98 11.46 9.00
CA GLU A 49 -23.18 10.64 9.01
C GLU A 49 -23.14 9.62 7.86
N ARG A 50 -23.75 8.46 8.09
CA ARG A 50 -23.74 7.35 7.12
C ARG A 50 -24.36 7.77 5.78
N GLU A 51 -25.45 8.53 5.83
CA GLU A 51 -26.19 9.01 4.65
C GLU A 51 -25.30 9.90 3.78
N PHE A 52 -24.49 10.77 4.42
CA PHE A 52 -23.54 11.62 3.72
C PHE A 52 -22.46 10.78 3.03
N LEU A 53 -21.84 9.84 3.75
CA LEU A 53 -20.83 8.95 3.17
C LEU A 53 -21.39 8.16 1.99
N VAL A 54 -22.59 7.58 2.13
CA VAL A 54 -23.25 6.84 1.06
C VAL A 54 -23.48 7.71 -0.18
N HIS A 55 -23.91 8.96 -0.01
CA HIS A 55 -24.11 9.88 -1.12
C HIS A 55 -22.82 10.19 -1.88
N VAL A 56 -21.74 10.52 -1.15
CA VAL A 56 -20.43 10.82 -1.75
C VAL A 56 -19.86 9.58 -2.45
N LEU A 57 -19.88 8.42 -1.77
CA LEU A 57 -19.34 7.18 -2.33
C LEU A 57 -20.09 6.73 -3.58
N ARG A 58 -21.42 6.84 -3.62
CA ARG A 58 -22.20 6.55 -4.84
C ARG A 58 -21.81 7.43 -6.02
N THR A 59 -21.52 8.71 -5.76
CA THR A 59 -21.07 9.65 -6.80
C THR A 59 -19.73 9.21 -7.39
N VAL A 60 -18.78 8.81 -6.54
CA VAL A 60 -17.48 8.28 -7.00
C VAL A 60 -17.67 6.97 -7.76
N LEU A 61 -18.47 6.04 -7.23
CA LEU A 61 -18.73 4.74 -7.85
C LEU A 61 -19.40 4.86 -9.22
N GLN A 62 -20.30 5.83 -9.40
CA GLN A 62 -20.92 6.08 -10.70
C GLN A 62 -19.87 6.42 -11.76
N VAL A 63 -18.94 7.33 -11.45
CA VAL A 63 -17.84 7.67 -12.36
C VAL A 63 -16.95 6.46 -12.63
N VAL A 64 -16.62 5.66 -11.60
CA VAL A 64 -15.78 4.47 -11.81
C VAL A 64 -16.49 3.45 -12.70
N PHE A 65 -17.77 3.15 -12.49
CA PHE A 65 -18.49 2.20 -13.34
C PHE A 65 -18.70 2.68 -14.77
N ASP A 66 -18.90 3.98 -14.96
CA ASP A 66 -19.09 4.54 -16.30
C ASP A 66 -17.77 4.57 -17.09
N TYR A 67 -16.64 4.81 -16.45
CA TYR A 67 -15.37 5.15 -17.13
C TYR A 67 -14.22 4.15 -16.94
N ALA A 68 -14.20 3.32 -15.89
CA ALA A 68 -13.11 2.38 -15.67
C ALA A 68 -13.09 1.23 -16.70
N LYS A 69 -14.25 0.86 -17.26
CA LYS A 69 -14.39 -0.27 -18.20
C LYS A 69 -13.78 -1.55 -17.60
N ASP A 70 -12.85 -2.18 -18.31
CA ASP A 70 -12.20 -3.44 -17.89
C ASP A 70 -10.90 -3.21 -17.09
N ARG A 71 -10.61 -1.97 -16.68
CA ARG A 71 -9.39 -1.65 -15.94
C ARG A 71 -9.42 -2.24 -14.54
N PRO A 72 -8.29 -2.75 -14.03
CA PRO A 72 -8.15 -3.07 -12.62
C PRO A 72 -8.30 -1.79 -11.78
N VAL A 73 -9.15 -1.84 -10.74
CA VAL A 73 -9.30 -0.75 -9.78
C VAL A 73 -9.20 -1.32 -8.37
N ILE A 74 -8.51 -0.61 -7.48
CA ILE A 74 -8.48 -0.86 -6.04
C ILE A 74 -9.01 0.40 -5.35
N PHE A 75 -9.92 0.23 -4.38
CA PHE A 75 -10.30 1.31 -3.48
C PHE A 75 -9.54 1.19 -2.17
N SER A 76 -9.19 2.34 -1.57
CA SER A 76 -8.65 2.39 -0.22
C SER A 76 -9.12 3.61 0.56
N SER A 77 -9.12 3.54 1.89
CA SER A 77 -9.46 4.68 2.77
C SER A 77 -8.80 4.52 4.14
N PHE A 78 -8.37 5.63 4.75
CA PHE A 78 -7.98 5.67 6.17
C PHE A 78 -9.17 5.77 7.13
N GLN A 79 -10.35 6.12 6.61
CA GLN A 79 -11.58 6.25 7.37
C GLN A 79 -12.29 4.87 7.35
N PRO A 80 -12.44 4.20 8.52
CA PRO A 80 -12.95 2.84 8.57
C PRO A 80 -14.36 2.69 7.99
N ASP A 81 -15.27 3.61 8.32
CA ASP A 81 -16.67 3.53 7.89
C ASP A 81 -16.81 3.66 6.37
N ALA A 82 -16.01 4.49 5.72
CA ALA A 82 -15.98 4.70 4.28
C ALA A 82 -15.40 3.49 3.57
N ALA A 83 -14.35 2.86 4.14
CA ALA A 83 -13.81 1.61 3.61
C ALA A 83 -14.85 0.49 3.67
N GLN A 84 -15.57 0.36 4.79
CA GLN A 84 -16.64 -0.63 4.93
C GLN A 84 -17.83 -0.31 4.02
N LEU A 85 -18.27 0.94 3.97
CA LEU A 85 -19.41 1.36 3.14
C LEU A 85 -19.13 1.22 1.64
N VAL A 86 -17.92 1.53 1.15
CA VAL A 86 -17.63 1.32 -0.27
C VAL A 86 -17.67 -0.18 -0.62
N ARG A 87 -17.29 -1.07 0.32
CA ARG A 87 -17.46 -2.52 0.14
C ARG A 87 -18.91 -2.97 0.21
N GLU A 88 -19.75 -2.32 1.02
CA GLU A 88 -21.20 -2.59 1.04
C GLU A 88 -21.89 -2.15 -0.27
N LEU A 89 -21.45 -1.03 -0.85
CA LEU A 89 -22.07 -0.42 -2.02
C LEU A 89 -21.67 -1.08 -3.34
N GLN A 90 -20.58 -1.85 -3.38
CA GLN A 90 -20.15 -2.58 -4.58
C GLN A 90 -19.38 -3.85 -4.27
N SER A 91 -19.42 -4.81 -5.19
CA SER A 91 -18.69 -6.10 -5.08
C SER A 91 -17.66 -6.35 -6.18
N THR A 92 -17.56 -5.47 -7.17
CA THR A 92 -16.71 -5.60 -8.37
C THR A 92 -15.23 -5.42 -8.08
N TYR A 93 -14.88 -4.38 -7.33
CA TYR A 93 -13.49 -3.97 -7.08
C TYR A 93 -13.09 -4.27 -5.63
N PRO A 94 -11.85 -4.74 -5.40
CA PRO A 94 -11.35 -4.95 -4.06
C PRO A 94 -11.20 -3.63 -3.30
N VAL A 95 -11.44 -3.70 -2.00
CA VAL A 95 -11.34 -2.57 -1.07
C VAL A 95 -10.32 -2.90 -0.02
N PHE A 96 -9.41 -1.95 0.24
CA PHE A 96 -8.36 -2.06 1.23
C PHE A 96 -8.52 -1.00 2.31
N PHE A 97 -8.11 -1.31 3.53
CA PHE A 97 -8.04 -0.32 4.61
C PHE A 97 -6.63 0.26 4.74
N LEU A 98 -6.51 1.58 4.76
CA LEU A 98 -5.23 2.28 4.96
C LEU A 98 -4.96 2.46 6.46
N THR A 99 -3.74 2.15 6.89
CA THR A 99 -3.31 2.32 8.28
C THR A 99 -1.90 2.88 8.38
N ASN A 100 -1.68 3.66 9.44
CA ASN A 100 -0.33 4.09 9.84
C ASN A 100 0.36 3.07 10.76
N ALA A 101 -0.32 1.95 11.08
CA ALA A 101 0.23 0.85 11.87
C ALA A 101 0.88 1.32 13.18
N GLY A 102 0.23 2.26 13.87
CA GLY A 102 0.68 2.82 15.15
C GLY A 102 1.78 3.88 15.05
N ASN A 103 2.22 4.27 13.85
CA ASN A 103 3.15 5.40 13.67
C ASN A 103 2.50 6.77 13.89
N GLN A 104 1.17 6.84 13.83
CA GLN A 104 0.35 7.99 14.16
C GLN A 104 -0.86 7.52 14.96
N MET A 105 -1.16 8.22 16.04
CA MET A 105 -2.32 7.95 16.88
C MET A 105 -3.48 8.85 16.47
N TYR A 106 -4.66 8.25 16.38
CA TYR A 106 -5.93 8.89 16.07
C TYR A 106 -6.91 8.69 17.23
N ASN A 107 -7.92 9.56 17.29
CA ASN A 107 -9.01 9.42 18.24
C ASN A 107 -9.83 8.14 17.98
N ASP A 108 -9.94 7.73 16.71
CA ASP A 108 -10.55 6.46 16.33
C ASP A 108 -9.52 5.33 16.49
N GLU A 109 -9.73 4.50 17.52
CA GLU A 109 -8.83 3.40 17.89
C GLU A 109 -8.64 2.39 16.75
N ARG A 110 -9.63 2.24 15.87
CA ARG A 110 -9.61 1.30 14.73
C ARG A 110 -8.44 1.57 13.76
N ARG A 111 -7.85 2.76 13.82
CA ARG A 111 -6.76 3.22 12.93
C ARG A 111 -5.37 3.04 13.52
N ASN A 112 -5.26 2.64 14.79
CA ASN A 112 -4.05 2.82 15.58
C ASN A 112 -3.08 1.63 15.58
N SER A 113 -3.41 0.51 14.93
CA SER A 113 -2.50 -0.64 14.82
C SER A 113 -2.80 -1.52 13.60
N LEU A 114 -1.93 -2.50 13.35
CA LEU A 114 -2.18 -3.55 12.36
C LEU A 114 -3.26 -4.51 12.83
N GLU A 115 -3.31 -4.80 14.13
CA GLU A 115 -4.32 -5.65 14.74
C GLU A 115 -5.73 -5.05 14.59
N GLU A 116 -5.89 -3.74 14.81
CA GLU A 116 -7.17 -3.07 14.59
C GLU A 116 -7.52 -2.98 13.10
N ALA A 117 -6.53 -2.76 12.23
CA ALA A 117 -6.74 -2.79 10.79
C ALA A 117 -7.26 -4.16 10.30
N ILE A 118 -6.75 -5.27 10.85
CA ILE A 118 -7.28 -6.63 10.56
C ILE A 118 -8.76 -6.72 10.95
N LYS A 119 -9.13 -6.24 12.14
CA LYS A 119 -10.53 -6.27 12.60
C LYS A 119 -11.45 -5.48 11.67
N VAL A 120 -11.07 -4.25 11.30
CA VAL A 120 -11.82 -3.41 10.35
C VAL A 120 -12.06 -4.15 9.04
N CYS A 121 -11.02 -4.80 8.51
CA CYS A 121 -11.13 -5.57 7.28
C CYS A 121 -12.05 -6.77 7.40
N LEU A 122 -11.95 -7.54 8.49
CA LEU A 122 -12.79 -8.72 8.70
C LEU A 122 -14.26 -8.36 8.90
N GLU A 123 -14.55 -7.34 9.69
CA GLU A 123 -15.90 -6.82 9.90
C GLU A 123 -16.51 -6.28 8.60
N GLY A 124 -15.71 -5.54 7.82
CA GLY A 124 -16.11 -4.95 6.55
C GLY A 124 -16.09 -5.90 5.35
N LYS A 125 -15.60 -7.13 5.52
CA LYS A 125 -15.31 -8.06 4.40
C LYS A 125 -14.44 -7.42 3.31
N LEU A 126 -13.46 -6.63 3.74
CA LEU A 126 -12.46 -5.98 2.88
C LEU A 126 -11.44 -7.02 2.39
N GLN A 127 -10.74 -6.71 1.30
CA GLN A 127 -9.81 -7.63 0.63
C GLN A 127 -8.38 -7.50 1.16
N GLY A 128 -8.02 -6.39 1.79
CA GLY A 128 -6.67 -6.25 2.30
C GLY A 128 -6.40 -4.96 3.07
N ILE A 129 -5.13 -4.77 3.41
CA ILE A 129 -4.59 -3.64 4.16
C ILE A 129 -3.52 -2.96 3.32
N VAL A 130 -3.50 -1.62 3.33
CA VAL A 130 -2.35 -0.84 2.88
C VAL A 130 -1.73 -0.16 4.11
N SER A 131 -0.53 -0.59 4.50
CA SER A 131 0.12 -0.12 5.74
C SER A 131 1.30 0.78 5.48
N GLU A 132 1.56 1.73 6.38
CA GLU A 132 2.86 2.38 6.44
C GLU A 132 3.94 1.32 6.78
N VAL A 133 4.97 1.24 5.93
CA VAL A 133 6.00 0.18 5.94
C VAL A 133 6.79 0.09 7.24
N LYS A 134 7.06 1.22 7.90
CA LYS A 134 7.79 1.25 9.17
C LYS A 134 7.01 0.52 10.27
N GLY A 135 5.68 0.64 10.26
CA GLY A 135 4.83 -0.06 11.23
C GLY A 135 4.88 -1.58 11.01
N VAL A 136 4.95 -2.02 9.76
CA VAL A 136 5.13 -3.44 9.41
C VAL A 136 6.49 -3.96 9.84
N PHE A 137 7.58 -3.23 9.58
CA PHE A 137 8.93 -3.65 9.99
C PHE A 137 9.12 -3.71 11.50
N ARG A 138 8.37 -2.91 12.27
CA ARG A 138 8.34 -2.99 13.74
C ARG A 138 7.59 -4.20 14.28
N ASN A 139 6.64 -4.73 13.50
CA ASN A 139 5.88 -5.91 13.86
C ASN A 139 5.84 -6.92 12.69
N PRO A 140 6.97 -7.56 12.33
CA PRO A 140 6.99 -8.53 11.23
C PRO A 140 6.04 -9.71 11.44
N SER A 141 5.75 -10.06 12.71
CA SER A 141 4.80 -11.12 13.07
C SER A 141 3.37 -10.84 12.61
N ALA A 142 3.01 -9.56 12.41
CA ALA A 142 1.71 -9.17 11.90
C ALA A 142 1.49 -9.62 10.45
N ILE A 143 2.56 -9.77 9.64
CA ILE A 143 2.45 -10.23 8.25
C ILE A 143 1.84 -11.63 8.21
N SER A 144 2.29 -12.54 9.08
CA SER A 144 1.72 -13.89 9.17
C SER A 144 0.24 -13.85 9.57
N LYS A 145 -0.13 -13.03 10.56
CA LYS A 145 -1.52 -12.89 11.00
C LYS A 145 -2.44 -12.35 9.89
N ILE A 146 -1.95 -11.38 9.12
CA ILE A 146 -2.70 -10.79 7.99
C ILE A 146 -2.95 -11.87 6.92
N LYS A 147 -1.92 -12.65 6.57
CA LYS A 147 -2.04 -13.76 5.62
C LYS A 147 -2.97 -14.87 6.10
N GLU A 148 -2.84 -15.28 7.36
CA GLU A 148 -3.72 -16.27 8.00
C GLU A 148 -5.20 -15.81 8.02
N SER A 149 -5.42 -14.50 8.01
CA SER A 149 -6.75 -13.88 7.91
C SER A 149 -7.28 -13.79 6.47
N ASN A 150 -6.57 -14.35 5.48
CA ASN A 150 -6.87 -14.24 4.03
C ASN A 150 -6.97 -12.79 3.54
N LEU A 151 -6.15 -11.89 4.09
CA LEU A 151 -6.07 -10.50 3.67
C LEU A 151 -4.78 -10.26 2.88
N SER A 152 -4.89 -9.53 1.77
CA SER A 152 -3.73 -9.00 1.04
C SER A 152 -3.05 -7.88 1.83
N LEU A 153 -1.72 -7.77 1.72
CA LEU A 153 -0.95 -6.69 2.33
C LEU A 153 -0.17 -5.92 1.28
N LEU A 154 -0.46 -4.63 1.18
CA LEU A 154 0.33 -3.65 0.45
C LEU A 154 0.97 -2.67 1.43
N THR A 155 1.99 -1.95 0.99
CA THR A 155 2.60 -0.91 1.82
C THR A 155 2.78 0.41 1.10
N TYR A 156 2.92 1.49 1.88
CA TYR A 156 3.43 2.79 1.44
C TYR A 156 4.44 3.31 2.46
N GLY A 157 5.09 4.42 2.15
CA GLY A 157 5.95 5.14 3.09
C GLY A 157 7.38 5.28 2.59
N LYS A 158 8.22 5.98 3.36
CA LYS A 158 9.54 6.41 2.87
C LYS A 158 10.47 5.25 2.50
N LEU A 159 10.34 4.10 3.15
CA LEU A 159 11.18 2.93 2.86
C LEU A 159 10.79 2.25 1.55
N ASN A 160 9.63 2.56 0.97
CA ASN A 160 9.26 2.08 -0.36
C ASN A 160 10.06 2.78 -1.48
N ASN A 161 10.81 3.83 -1.16
CA ASN A 161 11.76 4.47 -2.06
C ASN A 161 13.19 3.94 -1.89
N VAL A 162 13.37 2.77 -1.24
CA VAL A 162 14.67 2.11 -1.05
C VAL A 162 14.57 0.69 -1.59
N GLY A 163 15.33 0.38 -2.64
CA GLY A 163 15.24 -0.89 -3.37
C GLY A 163 15.43 -2.12 -2.49
N GLU A 164 16.41 -2.09 -1.59
CA GLU A 164 16.69 -3.18 -0.63
C GLU A 164 15.52 -3.41 0.32
N ALA A 165 14.88 -2.32 0.78
CA ALA A 165 13.73 -2.41 1.67
C ALA A 165 12.51 -2.96 0.94
N VAL A 166 12.29 -2.59 -0.33
CA VAL A 166 11.21 -3.16 -1.16
C VAL A 166 11.47 -4.63 -1.46
N TYR A 167 12.71 -4.99 -1.81
CA TYR A 167 13.06 -6.39 -2.03
C TYR A 167 12.86 -7.24 -0.75
N MET A 168 13.21 -6.71 0.43
CA MET A 168 12.88 -7.38 1.69
C MET A 168 11.38 -7.55 1.92
N GLN A 169 10.57 -6.54 1.59
CA GLN A 169 9.11 -6.66 1.66
C GLN A 169 8.59 -7.79 0.77
N TYR A 170 9.11 -7.89 -0.46
CA TYR A 170 8.82 -9.00 -1.37
C TYR A 170 9.17 -10.36 -0.76
N VAL A 171 10.36 -10.50 -0.14
CA VAL A 171 10.79 -11.74 0.53
C VAL A 171 9.90 -12.08 1.73
N MET A 172 9.40 -11.08 2.46
CA MET A 172 8.43 -11.26 3.54
C MET A 172 7.01 -11.60 3.01
N GLY A 173 6.82 -11.55 1.70
CA GLY A 173 5.59 -11.81 0.98
C GLY A 173 4.52 -10.74 1.17
N ILE A 174 4.95 -9.47 1.20
CA ILE A 174 4.07 -8.32 0.93
C ILE A 174 3.79 -8.31 -0.57
N GLU A 175 2.54 -8.10 -0.95
CA GLU A 175 2.04 -8.35 -2.31
C GLU A 175 2.21 -7.14 -3.25
N GLY A 176 2.48 -5.96 -2.69
CA GLY A 176 2.76 -4.78 -3.49
C GLY A 176 3.16 -3.56 -2.67
N VAL A 177 3.76 -2.60 -3.36
CA VAL A 177 4.31 -1.39 -2.76
C VAL A 177 3.84 -0.15 -3.53
N ILE A 178 3.50 0.90 -2.81
CA ILE A 178 3.28 2.25 -3.35
C ILE A 178 4.60 3.01 -3.19
N VAL A 179 5.13 3.49 -4.31
CA VAL A 179 6.47 4.10 -4.42
C VAL A 179 6.36 5.47 -5.08
N ASP A 180 7.31 6.37 -4.80
CA ASP A 180 7.41 7.66 -5.49
C ASP A 180 8.21 7.55 -6.80
N PHE A 181 9.18 6.63 -6.86
CA PHE A 181 10.10 6.45 -7.99
C PHE A 181 9.92 5.08 -8.65
N VAL A 182 8.89 4.95 -9.51
CA VAL A 182 8.46 3.66 -10.07
C VAL A 182 9.57 2.96 -10.86
N GLU A 183 10.22 3.67 -11.78
CA GLU A 183 11.27 3.11 -12.66
C GLU A 183 12.47 2.64 -11.83
N GLU A 184 13.03 3.53 -11.01
CA GLU A 184 14.22 3.25 -10.18
C GLU A 184 14.00 2.03 -9.25
N ILE A 185 12.84 1.96 -8.60
CA ILE A 185 12.54 0.86 -7.67
C ILE A 185 12.27 -0.43 -8.44
N SER A 186 11.56 -0.37 -9.56
CA SER A 186 11.30 -1.55 -10.40
C SER A 186 12.61 -2.16 -10.91
N GLU A 187 13.54 -1.33 -11.40
CA GLU A 187 14.85 -1.79 -11.86
C GLU A 187 15.68 -2.39 -10.72
N SER A 188 15.75 -1.70 -9.57
CA SER A 188 16.51 -2.16 -8.41
C SER A 188 16.02 -3.52 -7.91
N VAL A 189 14.71 -3.70 -7.76
CA VAL A 189 14.12 -4.96 -7.30
C VAL A 189 14.35 -6.07 -8.34
N THR A 190 14.18 -5.77 -9.63
CA THR A 190 14.44 -6.74 -10.71
C THR A 190 15.88 -7.25 -10.68
N LEU A 191 16.86 -6.36 -10.51
CA LEU A 191 18.27 -6.74 -10.40
C LEU A 191 18.55 -7.64 -9.19
N MET A 192 17.93 -7.37 -8.04
CA MET A 192 18.08 -8.20 -6.83
C MET A 192 17.42 -9.58 -7.00
N MET A 193 16.29 -9.65 -7.69
CA MET A 193 15.63 -10.91 -8.01
C MET A 193 16.48 -11.79 -8.94
N ILE A 194 17.15 -11.19 -9.94
CA ILE A 194 18.06 -11.92 -10.86
C ILE A 194 19.32 -12.42 -10.15
N ARG A 195 19.87 -11.62 -9.21
CA ARG A 195 21.07 -12.00 -8.44
C ARG A 195 20.81 -13.09 -7.40
N SER A 196 19.56 -13.27 -7.01
CA SER A 196 19.14 -14.36 -6.14
C SER A 196 19.08 -15.64 -6.98
N PRO A 197 19.75 -16.76 -6.59
CA PRO A 197 19.64 -17.99 -7.37
C PRO A 197 18.17 -18.43 -7.44
N SER A 198 17.60 -18.41 -8.65
CA SER A 198 16.26 -18.93 -8.93
C SER A 198 16.18 -20.42 -8.60
N PRO A 199 15.05 -20.93 -8.07
CA PRO A 199 14.85 -22.36 -7.90
C PRO A 199 14.84 -23.00 -9.29
N SER A 200 15.89 -23.73 -9.60
CA SER A 200 16.11 -24.35 -10.90
C SER A 200 14.93 -25.26 -11.27
N SER A 201 14.36 -25.03 -12.46
CA SER A 201 13.61 -26.04 -13.20
C SER A 201 14.54 -27.23 -13.49
N GLY A 202 14.37 -28.34 -12.76
CA GLY A 202 15.13 -29.56 -12.98
C GLY A 202 14.72 -30.72 -12.08
N SER A 203 13.99 -31.67 -12.69
CA SER A 203 13.76 -33.08 -12.29
C SER A 203 13.08 -33.38 -10.94
N LYS A 204 12.13 -34.33 -11.02
CA LYS A 204 11.40 -34.93 -9.91
C LYS A 204 12.35 -35.64 -8.95
N ASP A 205 11.92 -35.69 -7.69
CA ASP A 205 12.51 -36.39 -6.54
C ASP A 205 13.55 -35.59 -5.77
N ASP A 206 13.06 -34.66 -4.92
CA ASP A 206 13.52 -34.54 -3.53
C ASP A 206 12.63 -33.56 -2.74
N VAL A 207 11.92 -34.09 -1.75
CA VAL A 207 11.12 -33.33 -0.79
C VAL A 207 12.05 -32.86 0.33
N ALA A 208 12.71 -31.73 0.12
CA ALA A 208 13.36 -30.98 1.19
C ALA A 208 13.13 -29.48 0.94
N ALA A 209 12.57 -28.79 1.93
CA ALA A 209 12.27 -27.36 1.86
C ALA A 209 13.52 -26.54 1.50
N ILE A 210 13.60 -26.06 0.27
CA ILE A 210 14.68 -25.18 -0.19
C ILE A 210 14.36 -23.75 0.26
N ASN A 211 14.85 -23.40 1.45
CA ASN A 211 15.00 -22.01 1.91
C ASN A 211 16.21 -21.38 1.18
N THR A 212 16.04 -20.88 -0.05
CA THR A 212 17.06 -20.03 -0.67
C THR A 212 16.99 -18.64 -0.05
N ARG A 213 17.89 -18.37 0.89
CA ARG A 213 18.09 -17.03 1.46
C ARG A 213 18.65 -16.12 0.36
N PRO A 214 18.17 -14.87 0.24
CA PRO A 214 18.78 -13.90 -0.67
C PRO A 214 20.26 -13.68 -0.30
N GLU A 215 21.13 -13.64 -1.30
CA GLU A 215 22.53 -13.24 -1.11
C GLU A 215 22.62 -11.71 -1.14
N PHE A 216 22.50 -11.10 0.03
CA PHE A 216 22.81 -9.69 0.24
C PHE A 216 24.32 -9.52 0.47
N SER A 217 24.90 -8.45 -0.06
CA SER A 217 26.24 -8.01 0.33
C SER A 217 26.27 -7.65 1.82
N GLN A 218 27.45 -7.73 2.46
CA GLN A 218 27.59 -7.36 3.88
C GLN A 218 27.09 -5.93 4.16
N LYS A 219 27.24 -5.00 3.21
CA LYS A 219 26.73 -3.63 3.34
C LYS A 219 25.21 -3.57 3.34
N GLU A 220 24.54 -4.36 2.50
CA GLU A 220 23.08 -4.46 2.44
C GLU A 220 22.55 -5.15 3.70
N ILE A 221 23.20 -6.21 4.17
CA ILE A 221 22.87 -6.87 5.45
C ILE A 221 23.03 -5.89 6.61
N ASP A 222 24.15 -5.18 6.69
CA ASP A 222 24.40 -4.21 7.75
C ASP A 222 23.40 -3.04 7.68
N PHE A 223 23.00 -2.63 6.47
CA PHE A 223 21.96 -1.62 6.27
C PHE A 223 20.60 -2.13 6.75
N LEU A 224 20.20 -3.35 6.38
CA LEU A 224 18.93 -3.96 6.80
C LEU A 224 18.89 -4.21 8.31
N LEU A 225 19.98 -4.69 8.89
CA LEU A 225 20.12 -4.87 10.34
C LEU A 225 20.11 -3.54 11.08
N ARG A 226 20.74 -2.49 10.53
CA ARG A 226 20.63 -1.11 11.06
C ARG A 226 19.22 -0.58 10.93
N LEU A 227 18.54 -0.87 9.82
CA LEU A 227 17.18 -0.43 9.57
C LEU A 227 16.23 -1.06 10.60
N LEU A 228 16.34 -2.38 10.83
CA LEU A 228 15.55 -3.10 11.83
C LEU A 228 15.93 -2.71 13.28
N SER A 229 17.17 -2.36 13.56
CA SER A 229 17.64 -1.99 14.92
C SER A 229 17.44 -0.51 15.28
N GLN A 230 17.06 0.35 14.33
CA GLN A 230 16.76 1.76 14.56
C GLN A 230 15.27 2.03 14.87
N PHE A 231 14.44 1.00 15.04
CA PHE A 231 12.99 1.14 15.14
C PHE A 231 12.33 0.58 16.39
#